data_AF-A0A922CP47-F1
#
_entry.id   AF-A0A922CP47-F1
#
_cell.length_a   1.000
_cell.length_b   1.000
_cell.length_c   1.000
_cell.angle_alpha   90.00
_cell.angle_beta   90.00
_cell.angle_gamma   90.00
#
_symmetry.space_group_name_H-M   'P 1'
#
loop_
_entity.id
_entity.type
_entity.pdbx_description
1 polymer ?
#
loop_
_entity_poly.entity_id
_entity_poly.type
_entity_poly.pdbx_seq_one_letter_code
_entity_poly.pdbx_strand_id
1 'polypeptide(L)'
;MRNLIRSIVTFRKVLPQYRSIQLKHPFTTALVWRAMEDKETLKKRLTPLQYHVTQEAGTERPYTGCYNKFYEDGLYVCVVCRQELFTSKTKYDSGCGWPAFNDVLAKERVTLHQDTSAERKD
;
A
#
# COMPACT_ATOMS: atom_id res chain seq x y z
N MET A 1 -1.47 -12.55 -15.47
CA MET A 1 -0.88 -12.44 -14.12
C MET A 1 -1.46 -11.21 -13.46
N ARG A 2 -2.41 -11.38 -12.53
CA ARG A 2 -3.00 -10.25 -11.79
C ARG A 2 -2.14 -10.08 -10.55
N ASN A 3 -1.25 -9.09 -10.56
CA ASN A 3 -0.50 -8.68 -9.37
C ASN A 3 -1.51 -8.00 -8.41
N LEU A 4 -2.24 -8.80 -7.65
CA LEU A 4 -3.11 -8.32 -6.59
C LEU A 4 -2.20 -7.80 -5.47
N ILE A 5 -1.94 -6.50 -5.50
CA ILE A 5 -1.29 -5.80 -4.40
C ILE A 5 -2.32 -5.77 -3.27
N ARG A 6 -2.22 -6.76 -2.38
CA ARG A 6 -3.04 -6.88 -1.16
C ARG A 6 -2.67 -5.75 -0.21
N SER A 7 -3.19 -4.54 -0.41
CA SER A 7 -2.97 -3.47 0.56
C SER A 7 -4.01 -2.37 0.52
N ILE A 8 -4.62 -2.15 1.67
CA ILE A 8 -5.11 -0.84 2.04
C ILE A 8 -3.89 0.05 2.22
N VAL A 9 -3.63 0.85 1.20
CA VAL A 9 -2.73 2.00 1.24
C VAL A 9 -3.41 3.16 1.98
N THR A 10 -2.61 4.07 2.54
CA THR A 10 -3.09 5.40 2.96
C THR A 10 -2.50 6.45 2.03
N PHE A 11 -3.26 7.51 1.74
CA PHE A 11 -2.78 8.58 0.89
C PHE A 11 -2.11 9.68 1.71
N ARG A 12 -0.97 10.16 1.22
CA ARG A 12 -0.25 11.33 1.72
C ARG A 12 -0.12 12.33 0.59
N LYS A 13 -0.74 13.51 0.76
CA LYS A 13 -0.57 14.63 -0.18
C LYS A 13 0.89 15.08 -0.17
N VAL A 14 1.49 15.23 -1.35
CA VAL A 14 2.82 15.84 -1.47
C VAL A 14 2.62 17.34 -1.50
N LEU A 15 3.07 18.03 -0.45
CA LEU A 15 2.98 19.48 -0.41
C LEU A 15 4.10 20.11 -1.28
N PRO A 16 3.82 21.14 -2.10
CA PRO A 16 4.76 21.72 -3.06
C PRO A 16 6.12 22.12 -2.48
N GLN A 17 6.15 22.52 -1.20
CA GLN A 17 7.36 22.94 -0.49
C GLN A 17 8.41 21.83 -0.27
N TYR A 18 8.08 20.56 -0.51
CA TYR A 18 9.02 19.45 -0.38
C TYR A 18 9.74 19.08 -1.69
N ARG A 19 9.52 19.81 -2.81
CA ARG A 19 10.18 19.53 -4.11
C ARG A 19 11.70 19.75 -4.13
N SER A 20 12.23 20.61 -3.27
CA SER A 20 13.65 21.02 -3.26
C SER A 20 14.49 20.37 -2.16
N ILE A 21 13.89 19.56 -1.29
CA ILE A 21 14.67 18.66 -0.44
C ILE A 21 15.13 17.53 -1.37
N GLN A 22 16.30 17.70 -2.00
CA GLN A 22 17.09 16.55 -2.40
C GLN A 22 17.00 15.55 -1.24
N LEU A 23 16.58 14.31 -1.52
CA LEU A 23 16.59 13.20 -0.58
C LEU A 23 18.04 12.94 -0.14
N LYS A 24 18.63 13.85 0.63
CA LYS A 24 19.87 13.72 1.39
C LYS A 24 19.57 13.08 2.74
N HIS A 25 18.54 12.25 2.79
CA HIS A 25 18.49 11.20 3.78
C HIS A 25 19.02 9.99 3.02
N PRO A 26 20.30 9.63 3.19
CA PRO A 26 20.68 8.26 2.93
C PRO A 26 19.61 7.40 3.59
N PHE A 27 19.09 6.43 2.85
CA PHE A 27 18.31 5.34 3.42
C PHE A 27 19.21 4.65 4.44
N THR A 28 19.37 5.23 5.63
CA THR A 28 20.05 4.60 6.74
C THR A 28 19.07 3.55 7.20
N THR A 29 19.39 2.33 6.81
CA THR A 29 19.01 1.03 7.37
C THR A 29 18.72 1.04 8.88
N ALA A 30 19.21 2.03 9.64
CA ALA A 30 18.96 2.25 11.07
C ALA A 30 17.51 2.63 11.47
N LEU A 31 16.64 3.09 10.55
CA LEU A 31 15.20 3.33 10.83
C LEU A 31 14.26 2.22 10.35
N VAL A 32 14.82 1.15 9.78
CA VAL A 32 14.08 -0.04 9.31
C VAL A 32 13.87 -1.05 10.46
N TRP A 33 14.32 -0.74 11.68
CA TRP A 33 13.95 -1.51 12.87
C TRP A 33 12.62 -1.03 13.46
N ARG A 34 11.52 -1.31 12.76
CA ARG A 34 10.28 -1.57 13.50
C ARG A 34 10.40 -3.01 13.98
N ALA A 35 10.62 -3.20 15.28
CA ALA A 35 10.04 -4.38 15.92
C ALA A 35 8.62 -4.51 15.36
N MET A 36 8.28 -5.68 14.79
CA MET A 36 6.93 -5.92 14.27
C MET A 36 5.96 -5.45 15.36
N GLU A 37 5.17 -4.41 15.05
CA GLU A 37 4.19 -3.89 16.01
C GLU A 37 3.35 -5.07 16.49
N ASP A 38 3.18 -5.22 17.80
CA ASP A 38 2.46 -6.36 18.32
C ASP A 38 0.98 -6.32 17.90
N LYS A 39 0.34 -7.48 17.95
CA LYS A 39 -1.05 -7.69 17.52
C LYS A 39 -2.02 -6.70 18.16
N GLU A 40 -1.87 -6.40 19.44
CA GLU A 40 -2.80 -5.54 20.17
C GLU A 40 -2.58 -4.07 19.82
N THR A 41 -1.33 -3.65 19.59
CA THR A 41 -1.03 -2.32 19.04
C THR A 41 -1.65 -2.14 17.65
N LEU A 42 -1.53 -3.14 16.77
CA LEU A 42 -2.11 -3.09 15.43
C LEU A 42 -3.64 -3.02 15.45
N LYS A 43 -4.30 -3.82 16.28
CA LYS A 43 -5.77 -3.79 16.43
C LYS A 43 -6.31 -2.46 16.97
N LYS A 44 -5.55 -1.77 17.83
CA LYS A 44 -5.94 -0.45 18.35
C LYS A 44 -5.82 0.65 17.28
N ARG A 45 -4.84 0.53 16.39
CA ARG A 45 -4.50 1.58 15.41
C ARG A 45 -5.20 1.41 14.06
N LEU A 46 -5.39 0.17 13.62
CA LEU A 46 -6.00 -0.16 12.34
C LEU A 46 -7.51 -0.34 12.50
N THR A 47 -8.27 0.05 11.47
CA THR A 47 -9.67 -0.36 11.41
C THR A 47 -9.78 -1.88 11.25
N PRO A 48 -10.93 -2.50 11.59
CA PRO A 48 -11.10 -3.94 11.40
C PRO A 48 -10.80 -4.41 9.98
N LEU A 49 -11.24 -3.64 8.96
CA LEU A 49 -10.96 -3.95 7.56
C LEU A 49 -9.46 -3.80 7.21
N GLN A 50 -8.81 -2.75 7.71
CA GLN A 50 -7.35 -2.58 7.53
C GLN A 50 -6.57 -3.75 8.11
N TYR A 51 -6.88 -4.13 9.36
CA TYR A 51 -6.25 -5.26 10.02
C TYR A 51 -6.48 -6.57 9.23
N HIS A 52 -7.73 -6.85 8.83
CA HIS A 52 -8.07 -8.04 8.06
C HIS A 52 -7.28 -8.14 6.74
N VAL A 53 -7.24 -7.06 5.95
CA VAL A 53 -6.51 -7.04 4.67
C VAL A 53 -5.00 -7.17 4.89
N THR A 54 -4.42 -6.43 5.84
CA THR A 54 -2.96 -6.36 5.96
C THR A 54 -2.35 -7.46 6.82
N GLN A 55 -3.10 -8.07 7.74
CA GLN A 55 -2.56 -9.05 8.70
C GLN A 55 -3.14 -10.46 8.49
N GLU A 56 -4.34 -10.58 7.90
CA GLU A 56 -5.03 -11.86 7.71
C GLU A 56 -5.17 -12.22 6.22
N ALA A 57 -4.44 -11.52 5.34
CA ALA A 57 -4.50 -11.68 3.88
C ALA A 57 -5.92 -11.57 3.29
N GLY A 58 -6.81 -10.82 3.96
CA GLY A 58 -8.15 -10.52 3.48
C GLY A 58 -8.16 -9.66 2.23
N THR A 59 -9.33 -9.57 1.59
CA THR A 59 -9.58 -8.67 0.44
C THR A 59 -10.84 -7.87 0.69
N GLU A 60 -10.78 -6.54 0.57
CA GLU A 60 -11.97 -5.71 0.69
C GLU A 60 -12.96 -5.98 -0.46
N ARG A 61 -14.24 -5.68 -0.27
CA ARG A 61 -15.23 -5.82 -1.34
C ARG A 61 -14.86 -4.89 -2.52
N PRO A 62 -15.09 -5.32 -3.77
CA PRO A 62 -14.83 -4.45 -4.92
C PRO A 62 -15.70 -3.19 -4.84
N TYR A 63 -15.14 -2.08 -5.30
CA TYR A 63 -15.75 -0.75 -5.37
C TYR A 63 -16.03 -0.06 -4.03
N THR A 64 -15.64 -0.63 -2.88
CA THR A 64 -15.89 -0.03 -1.56
C THR A 64 -14.73 0.79 -1.01
N GLY A 65 -13.50 0.54 -1.48
CA GLY A 65 -12.31 1.22 -0.97
C GLY A 65 -12.26 2.70 -1.36
N CYS A 66 -11.98 3.59 -0.39
CA CYS A 66 -11.96 5.04 -0.60
C CYS A 66 -10.91 5.50 -1.64
N TYR A 67 -9.86 4.70 -1.88
CA TYR A 67 -8.81 5.02 -2.84
C TYR A 67 -9.03 4.42 -4.24
N ASN A 68 -10.11 3.67 -4.48
CA ASN A 68 -10.41 3.08 -5.78
C ASN A 68 -10.55 4.17 -6.86
N LYS A 69 -11.49 5.11 -6.67
CA LYS A 69 -11.73 6.24 -7.58
C LYS A 69 -11.17 7.57 -7.09
N PHE A 70 -10.04 7.52 -6.38
CA PHE A 70 -9.33 8.69 -5.87
C PHE A 70 -8.11 9.01 -6.74
N TYR A 71 -7.93 10.27 -7.17
CA TYR A 71 -6.90 10.65 -8.16
C TYR A 71 -6.17 11.95 -7.80
N GLU A 72 -6.11 12.31 -6.52
CA GLU A 72 -5.34 13.47 -6.08
C GLU A 72 -3.82 13.23 -6.21
N ASP A 73 -3.09 14.32 -6.46
CA ASP A 73 -1.62 14.30 -6.52
C ASP A 73 -1.01 14.01 -5.14
N GLY A 74 -0.28 12.90 -5.06
CA GLY A 74 0.43 12.49 -3.85
C GLY A 74 1.02 11.08 -3.91
N LEU A 75 1.24 10.52 -2.72
CA LEU A 75 1.84 9.21 -2.51
C LEU A 75 0.85 8.28 -1.80
N TYR A 76 0.93 6.99 -2.14
CA TYR A 76 0.24 5.92 -1.46
C TYR A 76 1.25 5.16 -0.61
N VAL A 77 1.02 5.16 0.70
CA VAL A 77 1.94 4.61 1.70
C VAL A 77 1.30 3.43 2.42
N CYS A 78 2.11 2.47 2.85
CA CYS A 78 1.66 1.34 3.66
C CYS A 78 0.96 1.84 4.93
N VAL A 79 -0.29 1.41 5.16
CA VAL A 79 -1.03 1.78 6.39
C VAL A 79 -0.37 1.27 7.66
N VAL A 80 0.40 0.18 7.56
CA VAL A 80 1.11 -0.44 8.69
C VAL A 80 2.42 0.28 8.97
N CYS A 81 3.39 0.21 8.06
CA CYS A 81 4.76 0.67 8.30
C CYS A 81 5.06 2.09 7.76
N ARG A 82 4.10 2.74 7.09
CA ARG A 82 4.25 4.09 6.50
C ARG A 82 5.26 4.21 5.35
N GLN A 83 5.82 3.08 4.89
CA GLN A 83 6.69 3.07 3.72
C GLN A 83 5.91 3.50 2.46
N GLU A 84 6.52 4.34 1.64
CA GLU A 84 5.93 4.82 0.39
C GLU A 84 6.00 3.72 -0.68
N LEU A 85 4.84 3.35 -1.23
CA LEU A 85 4.71 2.22 -2.17
C LEU A 85 4.46 2.69 -3.60
N PHE A 86 3.52 3.61 -3.79
CA PHE A 86 3.10 4.08 -5.11
C PHE A 86 2.98 5.59 -5.17
N THR A 87 2.99 6.12 -6.39
CA THR A 87 2.71 7.53 -6.68
C THR A 87 1.39 7.65 -7.44
N SER A 88 0.66 8.74 -7.19
CA SER A 88 -0.48 9.17 -8.02
C SER A 88 -0.18 9.15 -9.52
N LYS A 89 1.07 9.43 -9.93
CA LYS A 89 1.50 9.39 -11.35
C LYS A 89 1.38 8.02 -12.01
N THR A 90 1.47 6.94 -11.23
CA THR A 90 1.35 5.56 -11.73
C THR A 90 -0.05 5.00 -11.53
N LYS A 91 -0.94 5.77 -10.89
CA LYS A 91 -2.34 5.37 -10.69
C LYS A 91 -3.11 5.49 -11.99
N TYR A 92 -3.96 4.52 -12.26
CA TYR A 92 -4.86 4.53 -13.41
C TYR A 92 -6.23 3.95 -13.05
N ASP A 93 -7.22 4.11 -13.94
CA ASP A 93 -8.51 3.45 -13.83
C ASP A 93 -8.48 2.11 -14.57
N SER A 94 -8.47 1.01 -13.82
CA SER A 94 -8.53 -0.34 -14.38
C SER A 94 -9.96 -0.87 -14.53
N GLY A 95 -10.95 -0.20 -13.92
CA GLY A 95 -12.30 -0.74 -13.76
C GLY A 95 -12.40 -2.00 -12.89
N CYS A 96 -11.32 -2.44 -12.21
CA CYS A 96 -11.31 -3.73 -11.51
C CYS A 96 -12.00 -3.73 -10.14
N GLY A 97 -12.30 -2.56 -9.59
CA GLY A 97 -12.92 -2.39 -8.27
C GLY A 97 -11.96 -2.09 -7.12
N TRP A 98 -10.65 -2.05 -7.37
CA TRP A 98 -9.62 -1.70 -6.39
C TRP A 98 -8.62 -0.68 -6.96
N PRO A 99 -7.85 0.03 -6.12
CA PRO A 99 -6.78 0.91 -6.60
C PRO A 99 -5.80 0.17 -7.50
N ALA A 100 -5.49 0.74 -8.66
CA ALA A 100 -4.58 0.15 -9.65
C ALA A 100 -3.41 1.08 -9.96
N PHE A 101 -2.20 0.52 -9.99
CA PHE A 101 -0.96 1.22 -10.29
C PHE A 101 -0.15 0.41 -11.30
N ASN A 102 0.46 1.08 -12.28
CA ASN A 102 1.26 0.42 -13.31
C ASN A 102 2.75 0.28 -12.94
N ASP A 103 3.21 0.97 -11.88
CA ASP A 103 4.57 0.84 -11.36
C ASP A 103 4.65 1.16 -9.86
N VAL A 104 5.63 0.56 -9.20
CA VAL A 104 6.01 0.82 -7.80
C VAL A 104 7.03 1.95 -7.73
N LEU A 105 7.11 2.64 -6.60
CA LEU A 105 8.16 3.65 -6.39
C LEU A 105 9.57 3.04 -6.38
N ALA A 106 9.70 1.80 -5.90
CA ALA A 106 10.96 1.08 -5.80
C ALA A 106 10.70 -0.42 -5.56
N LYS A 107 11.45 -1.29 -6.24
CA LYS A 107 11.22 -2.76 -6.25
C LYS A 107 11.44 -3.40 -4.89
N GLU A 108 12.39 -2.90 -4.11
CA GLU A 108 12.69 -3.38 -2.75
C GLU A 108 11.59 -3.06 -1.73
N ARG A 109 10.59 -2.25 -2.08
CA ARG A 109 9.49 -1.85 -1.19
C ARG A 109 8.26 -2.74 -1.30
N VAL A 110 8.21 -3.61 -2.31
CA VAL A 110 7.09 -4.53 -2.56
C VAL A 110 7.66 -5.91 -2.90
N THR A 111 7.39 -6.90 -2.05
CA THR A 111 7.72 -8.29 -2.34
C THR A 111 6.60 -8.96 -3.13
N LEU A 112 6.94 -9.68 -4.18
CA LEU A 112 5.99 -10.47 -4.96
C LEU A 112 5.99 -11.91 -4.47
N HIS A 113 4.79 -12.46 -4.26
CA HIS A 113 4.56 -13.84 -3.84
C HIS A 113 3.57 -14.48 -4.81
N GLN A 114 3.82 -15.73 -5.21
CA GLN A 114 2.85 -16.50 -5.97
C GLN A 114 1.68 -16.88 -5.07
N ASP A 115 0.45 -16.71 -5.57
CA ASP A 115 -0.79 -16.98 -4.84
C ASP A 115 -1.67 -17.92 -5.65
N THR A 116 -1.96 -19.09 -5.09
CA THR A 116 -2.80 -20.16 -5.69
C THR A 116 -4.18 -20.27 -5.01
N SER A 117 -4.52 -19.35 -4.09
CA SER A 117 -5.76 -19.41 -3.31
C SER A 117 -7.06 -19.35 -4.13
N ALA A 118 -7.00 -18.84 -5.36
CA ALA A 118 -8.14 -18.72 -6.27
C ALA A 118 -8.22 -19.86 -7.31
N GLU A 119 -7.36 -20.88 -7.24
CA GLU A 119 -7.43 -22.03 -8.15
C GLU A 119 -8.72 -22.82 -7.87
N ARG A 120 -9.54 -22.98 -8.92
CA ARG A 120 -10.77 -23.76 -8.86
C ARG A 120 -10.36 -25.22 -8.67
N LYS A 121 -10.74 -25.82 -7.54
CA LYS A 121 -10.69 -27.27 -7.37
C LYS A 121 -11.86 -27.82 -8.17
N ASP A 122 -11.56 -28.29 -9.38
CA ASP A 122 -12.49 -29.05 -10.21
C ASP A 122 -12.78 -30.42 -9.58
#